data_AF-A0A7I8EKW8-F1
#
_entry.id   AF-A0A7I8EKW8-F1
#
_cell.length_a   1.000
_cell.length_b   1.000
_cell.length_c   1.000
_cell.angle_alpha   90.00
_cell.angle_beta   90.00
_cell.angle_gamma   90.00
#
_symmetry.space_group_name_H-M   'P 1'
#
loop_
_entity.id
_entity.type
_entity.pdbx_description
1 polymer ?
#
loop_
_entity_poly.entity_id
_entity_poly.type
_entity_poly.pdbx_seq_one_letter_code
_entity_poly.pdbx_strand_id
1 'polypeptide(L)'
;MPLEPYNELSELEDIKLRYTNVQHSIPYTLMRLKQSPLFLAIVEQLKSEGWKEWHLLQAIFNSLMSWYAERSGANQDIQRLHNEGNILFHRLLEVGESSHDPSIPPEYFTLKTMHTILQISIMTFLTNKGAVFGARSYNPERMETIARNRYHYFELDVPHTPIFPSMKNE
;
A
#
# COMPACT_ATOMS: atom_id res chain seq x y z
N MET A 1 -12.27 22.94 0.52
CA MET A 1 -11.58 23.17 -0.76
C MET A 1 -12.12 22.18 -1.77
N PRO A 2 -12.26 22.53 -3.06
CA PRO A 2 -12.63 21.53 -4.07
C PRO A 2 -11.52 20.48 -4.18
N LEU A 3 -11.91 19.24 -4.50
CA LEU A 3 -10.94 18.20 -4.82
C LEU A 3 -10.08 18.64 -6.00
N GLU A 4 -8.79 18.29 -5.96
CA GLU A 4 -7.84 18.54 -7.05
C GLU A 4 -8.40 17.99 -8.38
N PRO A 5 -8.30 18.73 -9.50
CA PRO A 5 -8.67 18.21 -10.81
C PRO A 5 -7.79 17.02 -11.18
N TYR A 6 -8.35 16.07 -11.95
CA TYR A 6 -7.59 14.95 -12.47
C TYR A 6 -6.49 15.44 -13.42
N ASN A 7 -5.27 14.92 -13.23
CA ASN A 7 -4.14 15.11 -14.12
C ASN A 7 -3.43 13.76 -14.29
N GLU A 8 -3.68 13.10 -15.41
CA GLU A 8 -3.13 11.78 -15.72
C GLU A 8 -1.61 11.71 -15.59
N LEU A 9 -0.89 12.73 -16.06
CA LEU A 9 0.57 12.74 -16.02
C LEU A 9 1.07 12.72 -14.56
N SER A 10 0.44 13.51 -13.69
CA SER A 10 0.76 13.51 -12.27
C SER A 10 0.45 12.17 -11.61
N GLU A 11 -0.69 11.54 -11.93
CA GLU A 11 -1.03 10.23 -11.37
C GLU A 11 -0.06 9.14 -11.83
N LEU A 12 0.34 9.15 -13.11
CA LEU A 12 1.33 8.22 -13.66
C LEU A 12 2.73 8.45 -13.07
N GLU A 13 3.12 9.70 -12.81
CA GLU A 13 4.36 10.03 -12.11
C GLU A 13 4.36 9.48 -10.68
N ASP A 14 3.27 9.65 -9.95
CA ASP A 14 3.12 9.08 -8.60
C ASP A 14 3.19 7.55 -8.61
N ILE A 15 2.54 6.89 -9.58
CA ILE A 15 2.61 5.43 -9.75
C ILE A 15 4.05 4.99 -10.03
N LYS A 16 4.77 5.69 -10.91
CA LYS A 16 6.17 5.41 -11.22
C LYS A 16 7.05 5.54 -9.97
N LEU A 17 6.83 6.57 -9.16
CA LEU A 17 7.54 6.77 -7.90
C LEU A 17 7.26 5.66 -6.89
N ARG A 18 6.06 5.08 -6.87
CA ARG A 18 5.76 3.91 -6.01
C ARG A 18 6.57 2.69 -6.45
N TYR A 19 6.61 2.39 -7.75
CA TYR A 19 7.40 1.28 -8.27
C TYR A 19 8.89 1.44 -7.97
N THR A 20 9.44 2.65 -8.05
CA THR A 20 10.83 2.88 -7.67
C THR A 20 10.99 2.86 -6.16
N ASN A 21 10.34 3.74 -5.42
CA ASN A 21 10.68 3.99 -4.02
C ASN A 21 10.29 2.81 -3.14
N VAL A 22 9.04 2.35 -3.23
CA VAL A 22 8.54 1.30 -2.34
C VAL A 22 9.29 -0.01 -2.57
N GLN A 23 9.60 -0.35 -3.82
CA GLN A 23 10.33 -1.57 -4.11
C GLN A 23 11.75 -1.57 -3.50
N HIS A 24 12.45 -0.43 -3.53
CA HIS A 24 13.77 -0.30 -2.91
C HIS A 24 13.71 -0.22 -1.39
N SER A 25 12.58 0.22 -0.82
CA SER A 25 12.43 0.39 0.62
C SER A 25 12.23 -0.90 1.39
N ILE A 26 11.74 -1.96 0.77
CA ILE A 26 11.39 -3.23 1.46
C ILE A 26 11.91 -4.50 0.74
N PRO A 27 13.20 -4.55 0.35
CA PRO A 27 13.74 -5.63 -0.48
C PRO A 27 13.67 -7.01 0.19
N TYR A 28 13.88 -7.10 1.50
CA TYR A 28 13.87 -8.39 2.21
C TYR A 28 12.46 -8.93 2.41
N THR A 29 11.50 -8.05 2.70
CA THR A 29 10.07 -8.39 2.75
C THR A 29 9.60 -8.87 1.39
N LEU A 30 9.92 -8.15 0.30
CA LEU A 30 9.55 -8.59 -1.05
C LEU A 30 10.19 -9.93 -1.41
N MET A 31 11.46 -10.14 -1.07
CA MET A 31 12.14 -11.42 -1.30
C MET A 31 11.41 -12.58 -0.59
N ARG A 32 11.06 -12.44 0.69
CA ARG A 32 10.33 -13.46 1.45
C ARG A 32 8.94 -13.73 0.87
N LEU A 33 8.21 -12.66 0.54
CA LEU A 33 6.84 -12.77 0.02
C LEU A 33 6.78 -13.43 -1.36
N LYS A 34 7.76 -13.17 -2.24
CA LYS A 34 7.88 -13.85 -3.54
C LYS A 34 8.13 -15.36 -3.42
N GLN A 35 8.60 -15.83 -2.27
CA GLN A 35 8.86 -17.25 -2.00
C GLN A 35 7.70 -17.92 -1.24
N SER A 36 6.68 -17.17 -0.82
CA SER A 36 5.56 -17.70 -0.05
C SER A 36 4.40 -18.09 -0.96
N PRO A 37 4.08 -19.40 -1.13
CA PRO A 37 2.95 -19.82 -1.95
C PRO A 37 1.62 -19.30 -1.42
N LEU A 38 1.50 -19.19 -0.10
CA LEU A 38 0.32 -18.62 0.56
C LEU A 38 0.10 -17.16 0.12
N PHE A 39 1.15 -16.35 0.13
CA PHE A 39 1.03 -14.96 -0.29
C PHE A 39 0.82 -14.81 -1.80
N LEU A 40 1.46 -15.66 -2.61
CA LEU A 40 1.26 -15.64 -4.06
C LEU A 40 -0.18 -15.98 -4.47
N ALA A 41 -0.84 -16.89 -3.75
CA ALA A 41 -2.27 -17.16 -3.96
C ALA A 41 -3.15 -15.92 -3.69
N ILE A 42 -2.80 -15.13 -2.67
CA ILE A 42 -3.47 -13.87 -2.33
C ILE A 42 -3.21 -12.82 -3.42
N VAL A 43 -1.97 -12.73 -3.92
CA VAL A 43 -1.62 -11.84 -5.04
C VAL A 43 -2.44 -12.16 -6.28
N GLU A 44 -2.56 -13.43 -6.68
CA GLU A 44 -3.36 -13.85 -7.83
C GLU A 44 -4.83 -13.47 -7.65
N GLN A 45 -5.39 -13.71 -6.46
CA GLN A 45 -6.76 -13.31 -6.18
C GLN A 45 -6.95 -11.79 -6.30
N LEU A 46 -6.10 -10.98 -5.67
CA LEU A 46 -6.20 -9.52 -5.72
C LEU A 46 -6.01 -9.00 -7.16
N LYS A 47 -5.10 -9.59 -7.94
CA LYS A 47 -4.94 -9.27 -9.37
C LYS A 47 -6.21 -9.59 -10.16
N SER A 48 -6.89 -10.70 -9.87
CA SER A 48 -8.18 -11.06 -10.49
C SER A 48 -9.30 -10.07 -10.18
N GLU A 49 -9.21 -9.38 -9.04
CA GLU A 49 -10.11 -8.30 -8.63
C GLU A 49 -9.72 -6.93 -9.24
N GLY A 50 -8.70 -6.89 -10.10
CA GLY A 50 -8.26 -5.69 -10.81
C GLY A 50 -7.16 -4.90 -10.10
N TRP A 51 -6.49 -5.48 -9.09
CA TRP A 51 -5.36 -4.80 -8.47
C TRP A 51 -4.14 -4.77 -9.40
N LYS A 52 -3.51 -3.60 -9.50
CA LYS A 52 -2.19 -3.41 -10.09
C LYS A 52 -1.09 -3.74 -9.10
N GLU A 53 0.13 -3.98 -9.60
CA GLU A 53 1.25 -4.31 -8.71
C GLU A 53 1.67 -3.14 -7.82
N TRP A 54 1.47 -1.90 -8.24
CA TRP A 54 1.68 -0.75 -7.37
C TRP A 54 0.70 -0.70 -6.19
N HIS A 55 -0.54 -1.20 -6.32
CA HIS A 55 -1.44 -1.35 -5.17
C HIS A 55 -0.90 -2.40 -4.19
N LEU A 56 -0.39 -3.52 -4.71
CA LEU A 56 0.21 -4.57 -3.89
C LEU A 56 1.45 -4.06 -3.15
N LEU A 57 2.35 -3.34 -3.82
CA LEU A 57 3.51 -2.71 -3.21
C LEU A 57 3.10 -1.76 -2.07
N GLN A 58 2.17 -0.86 -2.36
CA GLN A 58 1.68 0.10 -1.36
C GLN A 58 1.05 -0.62 -0.16
N ALA A 59 0.24 -1.66 -0.42
CA ALA A 59 -0.41 -2.42 0.64
C ALA A 59 0.58 -3.22 1.49
N ILE A 60 1.63 -3.79 0.88
CA ILE A 60 2.69 -4.49 1.61
C ILE A 60 3.44 -3.51 2.50
N PHE A 61 3.85 -2.37 1.95
CA PHE A 61 4.57 -1.34 2.69
C PHE A 61 3.73 -0.80 3.86
N ASN A 62 2.46 -0.45 3.64
CA ASN A 62 1.57 0.04 4.69
C ASN A 62 1.24 -1.05 5.74
N SER A 63 1.19 -2.33 5.34
CA SER A 63 1.05 -3.45 6.28
C SER A 63 2.27 -3.59 7.18
N LEU A 64 3.48 -3.42 6.62
CA LEU A 64 4.73 -3.40 7.37
C LEU A 64 4.72 -2.28 8.42
N MET A 65 4.34 -1.07 8.02
CA MET A 65 4.19 0.07 8.94
C MET A 65 3.22 -0.23 10.08
N SER A 66 2.06 -0.80 9.76
CA SER A 66 1.02 -1.15 10.73
C SER A 66 1.50 -2.21 11.72
N TRP A 67 2.20 -3.24 11.22
CA TRP A 67 2.74 -4.31 12.05
C TRP A 67 3.83 -3.83 13.03
N TYR A 68 4.69 -2.91 12.61
CA TYR A 68 5.68 -2.30 13.50
C TYR A 68 5.02 -1.47 14.60
N ALA A 69 4.02 -0.66 14.24
CA ALA A 69 3.25 0.15 15.18
C ALA A 69 2.55 -0.71 16.25
N GLU A 70 1.94 -1.83 15.86
CA GLU A 70 1.33 -2.79 16.78
C GLU A 70 2.32 -3.35 17.81
N ARG A 71 3.58 -3.54 17.39
CA ARG A 71 4.63 -4.15 18.22
C ARG A 71 5.40 -3.16 19.08
N SER A 72 5.47 -1.88 18.70
CA SER A 72 6.13 -0.86 19.53
C SER A 72 5.27 -0.44 20.74
N GLY A 73 4.02 -0.90 20.81
CA GLY A 73 3.05 -0.48 21.82
C GLY A 73 2.52 0.94 21.58
N ALA A 74 2.92 1.59 20.48
CA ALA A 74 2.52 2.95 20.14
C ALA A 74 1.02 3.09 19.89
N ASN A 75 0.31 2.00 19.61
CA ASN A 75 -1.15 2.01 19.44
C ASN A 75 -1.93 2.49 20.70
N GLN A 76 -1.27 2.63 21.84
CA GLN A 76 -1.85 3.19 23.07
C GLN A 76 -1.80 4.74 23.12
N ASP A 77 -1.04 5.38 22.22
CA ASP A 77 -0.88 6.83 22.13
C ASP A 77 -0.82 7.27 20.66
N ILE A 78 -1.85 7.99 20.20
CA ILE A 78 -1.99 8.43 18.80
C ILE A 78 -0.84 9.34 18.36
N GLN A 79 -0.34 10.23 19.23
CA GLN A 79 0.79 11.10 18.87
C GLN A 79 2.07 10.30 18.73
N ARG A 80 2.30 9.36 19.64
CA ARG A 80 3.45 8.47 19.57
C ARG A 80 3.41 7.59 18.32
N LEU A 81 2.24 7.02 18.02
CA LEU A 81 2.00 6.24 16.80
C LEU A 81 2.35 7.03 15.54
N HIS A 82 1.87 8.27 15.44
CA HIS A 82 2.17 9.14 14.32
C HIS A 82 3.66 9.45 14.19
N ASN A 83 4.33 9.77 15.31
CA ASN A 83 5.76 10.11 15.30
C ASN A 83 6.65 8.91 14.98
N GLU A 84 6.44 7.78 15.64
CA GLU A 84 7.20 6.54 15.36
C GLU A 84 6.93 6.04 13.95
N GLY A 85 5.68 6.12 13.48
CA GLY A 85 5.30 5.81 12.11
C GLY A 85 6.04 6.68 11.11
N ASN A 86 6.11 8.00 11.32
CA ASN A 86 6.85 8.89 10.42
C ASN A 86 8.36 8.61 10.42
N ILE A 87 8.96 8.38 11.59
CA ILE A 87 10.39 8.02 11.68
C ILE A 87 10.67 6.74 10.90
N LEU A 88 9.83 5.72 11.10
CA LEU A 88 9.94 4.45 10.39
C LEU A 88 9.75 4.63 8.88
N PHE A 89 8.76 5.42 8.46
CA PHE A 89 8.46 5.71 7.07
C PHE A 89 9.65 6.35 6.37
N HIS A 90 10.19 7.43 6.93
CA HIS A 90 11.35 8.13 6.39
C HIS A 90 12.58 7.23 6.35
N ARG A 91 12.84 6.48 7.43
CA ARG A 91 13.96 5.52 7.47
C ARG A 91 13.86 4.47 6.36
N LEU A 92 12.68 3.89 6.14
CA LEU A 92 12.49 2.88 5.08
C LEU A 92 12.61 3.50 3.67
N LEU A 93 12.14 4.72 3.45
CA LEU A 93 12.29 5.40 2.17
C LEU A 93 13.74 5.81 1.87
N GLU A 94 14.48 6.28 2.88
CA GLU A 94 15.83 6.81 2.70
C GLU A 94 16.92 5.73 2.75
N VAL A 95 16.81 4.80 3.70
CA VAL A 95 17.84 3.78 3.97
C VAL A 95 17.42 2.40 3.47
N GLY A 96 16.12 2.12 3.44
CA GLY A 96 15.59 0.80 3.12
C GLY A 96 15.53 -0.15 4.31
N GLU A 97 14.84 -1.27 4.11
CA GLU A 97 14.80 -2.41 5.03
C GLU A 97 16.17 -3.10 5.09
N SER A 98 16.62 -3.40 6.30
CA SER A 98 17.82 -4.16 6.61
C SER A 98 17.49 -5.64 6.86
N SER A 99 18.46 -6.53 6.66
CA SER A 99 18.32 -7.94 7.03
C SER A 99 18.14 -8.17 8.54
N HIS A 100 18.47 -7.18 9.36
CA HIS A 100 18.32 -7.21 10.82
C HIS A 100 16.96 -6.67 11.27
N ASP A 101 16.17 -6.07 10.37
CA ASP A 101 14.84 -5.61 10.70
C ASP A 101 13.93 -6.81 11.03
N PRO A 102 13.07 -6.70 12.05
CA PRO A 102 12.10 -7.73 12.37
C PRO A 102 11.26 -8.11 11.15
N SER A 103 11.23 -9.41 10.84
CA SER A 103 10.50 -9.91 9.68
C SER A 103 9.01 -9.99 9.98
N ILE A 104 8.22 -9.32 9.14
CA ILE A 104 6.77 -9.51 9.12
C ILE A 104 6.45 -10.91 8.57
N PRO A 105 5.65 -11.73 9.30
CA PRO A 105 5.29 -13.07 8.86
C PRO A 105 4.34 -13.01 7.64
N PRO A 106 4.50 -13.87 6.62
CA PRO A 106 3.62 -13.92 5.46
C PRO A 106 2.13 -14.07 5.82
N GLU A 107 1.82 -14.72 6.93
CA GLU A 107 0.47 -14.95 7.45
C GLU A 107 -0.25 -13.65 7.86
N TYR A 108 0.50 -12.56 8.08
CA TYR A 108 -0.09 -11.24 8.35
C TYR A 108 -0.81 -10.67 7.11
N PHE A 109 -0.33 -11.02 5.92
CA PHE A 109 -0.84 -10.51 4.65
C PHE A 109 -2.05 -11.32 4.17
N THR A 110 -3.13 -11.32 4.96
CA THR A 110 -4.40 -11.93 4.55
C THR A 110 -5.14 -11.05 3.55
N LEU A 111 -6.06 -11.61 2.76
CA LEU A 111 -6.96 -10.82 1.89
C LEU A 111 -7.64 -9.69 2.68
N LYS A 112 -8.15 -10.00 3.88
CA LYS A 112 -8.79 -9.02 4.75
C LYS A 112 -7.84 -7.87 5.10
N THR A 113 -6.60 -8.18 5.49
CA THR A 113 -5.58 -7.18 5.79
C THR A 113 -5.29 -6.31 4.57
N MET A 114 -5.06 -6.94 3.41
CA MET A 114 -4.73 -6.24 2.16
C MET A 114 -5.84 -5.28 1.77
N HIS A 115 -7.10 -5.71 1.74
CA HIS A 115 -8.25 -4.85 1.46
C HIS A 115 -8.38 -3.69 2.45
N THR A 116 -8.23 -3.96 3.75
CA THR A 116 -8.32 -2.93 4.78
C THR A 116 -7.26 -1.85 4.56
N ILE A 117 -6.04 -2.26 4.23
CA ILE A 117 -4.93 -1.35 3.95
C ILE A 117 -5.15 -0.58 2.64
N LEU A 118 -5.72 -1.19 1.59
CA LEU A 118 -6.07 -0.46 0.38
C LEU A 118 -7.11 0.62 0.65
N GLN A 119 -8.14 0.33 1.45
CA GLN A 119 -9.15 1.32 1.84
C GLN A 119 -8.53 2.51 2.57
N ILE A 120 -7.60 2.26 3.50
CA ILE A 120 -6.84 3.31 4.19
C ILE A 120 -5.98 4.09 3.17
N SER A 121 -5.34 3.39 2.23
CA SER A 121 -4.51 4.02 1.19
C SER A 121 -5.32 4.92 0.27
N ILE A 122 -6.54 4.52 -0.10
CA ILE A 122 -7.47 5.33 -0.89
C ILE A 122 -7.94 6.55 -0.09
N MET A 123 -8.24 6.38 1.20
CA MET A 123 -8.59 7.51 2.07
C MET A 123 -7.45 8.54 2.14
N THR A 124 -6.21 8.09 2.32
CA THR A 124 -5.02 8.98 2.31
C THR A 124 -4.84 9.63 0.95
N PHE A 125 -4.96 8.88 -0.14
CA PHE A 125 -4.91 9.41 -1.50
C PHE A 125 -5.93 10.53 -1.71
N LEU A 126 -7.20 10.29 -1.38
CA LEU A 126 -8.26 11.30 -1.51
C LEU A 126 -8.03 12.50 -0.60
N THR A 127 -7.51 12.28 0.61
CA THR A 127 -7.13 13.37 1.54
C THR A 127 -6.07 14.27 0.91
N ASN A 128 -5.05 13.68 0.27
CA ASN A 128 -4.01 14.44 -0.44
C ASN A 128 -4.57 15.20 -1.65
N LYS A 129 -5.64 14.70 -2.27
CA LYS A 129 -6.42 15.42 -3.30
C LYS A 129 -7.39 16.46 -2.74
N GLY A 130 -7.37 16.72 -1.43
CA GLY A 130 -8.18 17.74 -0.76
C GLY A 130 -9.51 17.26 -0.20
N ALA A 131 -9.77 15.95 -0.15
CA ALA A 131 -10.94 15.41 0.52
C ALA A 131 -10.85 15.66 2.02
N VAL A 132 -11.99 15.97 2.64
CA VAL A 132 -12.09 16.16 4.09
C VAL A 132 -12.99 15.07 4.65
N PHE A 133 -12.41 14.20 5.47
CA PHE A 133 -13.13 13.18 6.20
C PHE A 133 -13.51 13.73 7.59
N GLY A 134 -14.81 13.87 7.84
CA GLY A 134 -15.32 14.29 9.15
C GLY A 134 -15.29 13.17 10.18
N ALA A 135 -15.68 13.47 11.42
CA ALA A 135 -15.72 12.51 12.54
C ALA A 135 -16.75 11.37 12.40
N ARG A 136 -17.47 11.27 11.28
CA ARG A 136 -18.42 10.17 11.00
C ARG A 136 -17.68 9.00 10.37
N SER A 137 -18.24 7.80 10.49
CA SER A 137 -17.76 6.62 9.78
C SER A 137 -17.65 6.90 8.28
N TYR A 138 -16.46 6.72 7.72
CA TYR A 138 -16.26 6.80 6.28
C TYR A 138 -17.00 5.67 5.56
N ASN A 139 -17.36 5.88 4.30
CA ASN A 139 -17.98 4.86 3.45
C ASN A 139 -16.93 4.37 2.42
N PRO A 140 -16.35 3.17 2.61
CA PRO A 140 -15.31 2.63 1.72
C PRO A 140 -15.75 2.57 0.25
N GLU A 141 -16.96 2.10 -0.03
CA GLU A 141 -17.48 1.96 -1.40
C GLU A 141 -17.54 3.31 -2.12
N ARG A 142 -17.96 4.38 -1.44
CA ARG A 142 -17.97 5.72 -2.00
C ARG A 142 -16.57 6.26 -2.26
N MET A 143 -15.62 6.01 -1.35
CA MET A 143 -14.23 6.42 -1.56
C MET A 143 -13.62 5.71 -2.78
N GLU A 144 -13.80 4.40 -2.87
CA GLU A 144 -13.35 3.60 -4.01
C GLU A 144 -14.00 4.06 -5.31
N THR A 145 -15.31 4.35 -5.30
CA THR A 145 -16.04 4.87 -6.47
C THR A 145 -15.46 6.21 -6.94
N ILE A 146 -15.14 7.12 -6.02
CA ILE A 146 -14.54 8.42 -6.36
C ILE A 146 -13.13 8.21 -6.92
N ALA A 147 -12.29 7.43 -6.25
CA ALA A 147 -10.92 7.15 -6.67
C ALA A 147 -10.89 6.52 -8.08
N ARG A 148 -11.75 5.53 -8.31
CA ARG A 148 -11.92 4.88 -9.61
C ARG A 148 -12.40 5.84 -10.69
N ASN A 149 -13.55 6.47 -10.49
CA ASN A 149 -14.22 7.20 -11.57
C ASN A 149 -13.60 8.56 -11.87
N ARG A 150 -12.98 9.20 -10.87
CA ARG A 150 -12.41 10.54 -11.01
C ARG A 150 -10.91 10.54 -11.27
N TYR A 151 -10.18 9.58 -10.71
CA TYR A 151 -8.72 9.53 -10.78
C TYR A 151 -8.19 8.29 -11.48
N HIS A 152 -9.08 7.43 -12.00
CA HIS A 152 -8.70 6.20 -12.70
C HIS A 152 -7.75 5.32 -11.86
N TYR A 153 -7.95 5.35 -10.53
CA TYR A 153 -7.02 4.76 -9.56
C TYR A 153 -6.78 3.28 -9.81
N PHE A 154 -7.78 2.53 -10.29
CA PHE A 154 -7.64 1.10 -10.54
C PHE A 154 -7.22 0.76 -11.97
N GLU A 155 -7.32 1.73 -12.87
CA GLU A 155 -7.11 1.57 -14.30
C GLU A 155 -5.69 1.95 -14.70
N LEU A 156 -5.16 3.04 -14.12
CA LEU A 156 -3.83 3.56 -14.43
C LEU A 156 -2.73 2.63 -13.94
N ASP A 157 -1.72 2.50 -14.80
CA ASP A 157 -0.49 1.80 -14.53
C ASP A 157 0.61 2.36 -15.44
N VAL A 158 1.86 2.03 -15.13
CA VAL A 158 3.01 2.39 -15.97
C VAL A 158 3.75 1.12 -16.39
N PRO A 159 4.47 1.12 -17.52
CA PRO A 159 5.32 -0.02 -17.87
C PRO A 159 6.34 -0.33 -16.76
N HIS A 160 6.36 -1.58 -16.29
CA HIS A 160 7.25 -2.05 -15.23
C HIS A 160 7.60 -3.54 -15.44
N THR A 161 8.70 -3.98 -14.83
CA THR A 161 9.03 -5.40 -14.74
C THR A 161 8.12 -6.05 -13.70
N PRO A 162 7.46 -7.20 -14.01
CA PRO A 162 6.62 -7.89 -13.04
C PRO A 162 7.39 -8.21 -11.75
N ILE A 163 6.81 -7.81 -10.63
CA ILE A 163 7.37 -7.98 -9.29
C ILE A 163 7.04 -9.36 -8.77
N PHE A 164 5.79 -9.80 -8.92
CA PHE A 164 5.33 -11.10 -8.49
C PHE A 164 5.18 -12.04 -9.68
N PRO A 165 5.67 -13.29 -9.57
CA PRO A 165 5.47 -14.27 -10.62
C PRO A 165 3.97 -14.54 -10.79
N SER A 166 3.52 -14.68 -12.04
CA SER A 166 2.22 -15.28 -12.31
C SER A 166 2.30 -16.77 -12.01
N MET A 167 1.37 -17.28 -11.21
CA MET A 167 1.25 -18.72 -11.02
C MET A 167 0.85 -19.32 -12.37
N LYS A 168 1.78 -20.03 -13.04
CA LYS A 168 1.43 -20.81 -14.21
C LYS A 168 0.53 -21.95 -13.73
N ASN A 169 -0.71 -21.98 -14.22
CA ASN A 169 -1.52 -23.19 -14.13
C ASN A 169 -0.80 -24.24 -14.99
N GLU A 170 -0.18 -25.23 -14.33
CA GLU A 170 0.17 -26.49 -14.98
C GLU A 170 -1.08 -27.33 -15.24
#